data_AF-A0A2S7U255-F1
#
_entry.id   AF-A0A2S7U255-F1
#
_cell.length_a   1.000
_cell.length_b   1.000
_cell.length_c   1.000
_cell.angle_alpha   90.00
_cell.angle_beta   90.00
_cell.angle_gamma   90.00
#
_symmetry.space_group_name_H-M   'P 1'
#
loop_
_entity.id
_entity.type
_entity.pdbx_description
1 polymer ?
#
loop_
_entity_poly.entity_id
_entity_poly.type
_entity_poly.pdbx_seq_one_letter_code
_entity_poly.pdbx_strand_id
1 'polypeptide(L)'
;MHLTSSLIKKSPSSFMFSLALTICVAASTSAAKNSQPNIVFILADDMSYDSVSIFNDKIGNMKTPELDTLVRQGMHFTDAHSASAVCTPTRYGLLTGRHCWRTHLKSRCFGLTGCLL
;
A
#
# COMPACT_ATOMS: atom_id res chain seq x y z
N MET A 1 -22.34 -52.90 42.28
CA MET A 1 -23.78 -52.78 41.99
C MET A 1 -24.20 -51.43 42.55
N HIS A 2 -24.43 -50.36 41.81
CA HIS A 2 -25.46 -50.01 40.82
C HIS A 2 -25.26 -48.48 40.62
N LEU A 3 -25.54 -47.75 39.55
CA LEU A 3 -26.13 -47.96 38.22
C LEU A 3 -25.81 -46.67 37.42
N THR A 4 -25.43 -46.88 36.16
CA THR A 4 -25.80 -46.10 34.96
C THR A 4 -25.47 -44.61 34.85
N SER A 5 -24.44 -44.36 34.04
CA SER A 5 -24.40 -43.38 32.94
C SER A 5 -25.73 -42.70 32.62
N SER A 6 -25.86 -41.43 33.02
CA SER A 6 -26.93 -40.56 32.57
C SER A 6 -26.67 -40.18 31.10
N LEU A 7 -27.13 -41.04 30.20
CA LEU A 7 -27.18 -40.80 28.76
C LEU A 7 -28.15 -39.64 28.52
N ILE A 8 -27.60 -38.46 28.32
CA ILE A 8 -28.32 -37.26 27.89
C ILE A 8 -28.99 -37.60 26.55
N LYS A 9 -30.31 -37.86 26.58
CA LYS A 9 -31.14 -37.97 25.38
C LYS A 9 -31.28 -36.58 24.75
N LYS A 10 -30.30 -36.18 23.92
CA LYS A 10 -30.46 -34.99 23.06
C LYS A 10 -31.47 -35.33 21.98
N SER A 11 -32.52 -34.51 21.86
CA SER A 11 -33.57 -34.71 20.86
C SER A 11 -32.98 -34.66 19.43
N PRO A 12 -33.54 -35.42 18.46
CA PRO A 12 -33.01 -35.44 17.09
C PRO A 12 -33.01 -34.06 16.42
N SER A 13 -33.90 -33.15 16.82
CA SER A 13 -33.94 -31.77 16.31
C SER A 13 -32.77 -30.92 16.80
N SER A 14 -32.28 -31.13 18.03
CA SER A 14 -31.08 -30.43 18.54
C SER A 14 -29.79 -30.88 17.83
N PHE A 15 -29.72 -32.14 17.39
CA PHE A 15 -28.58 -32.65 16.62
C PHE A 15 -28.55 -32.08 15.20
N MET A 16 -29.72 -31.96 14.56
CA MET A 16 -29.86 -31.34 13.24
C MET A 16 -29.53 -29.84 13.26
N PHE A 17 -29.92 -29.12 14.31
CA PHE A 17 -29.59 -27.70 14.45
C PHE A 17 -28.09 -27.47 14.68
N SER A 18 -27.44 -28.31 15.49
CA SER A 18 -26.00 -28.25 15.69
C SER A 18 -25.24 -28.58 14.41
N LEU A 19 -25.68 -29.57 13.64
CA LEU A 19 -25.05 -29.95 12.37
C LEU A 19 -25.20 -28.85 11.31
N ALA A 20 -26.38 -28.23 11.23
CA ALA A 20 -26.63 -27.10 10.33
C ALA A 20 -25.76 -25.88 10.67
N LEU A 21 -25.59 -25.58 11.97
CA LEU A 21 -24.73 -24.49 12.41
C LEU A 21 -23.25 -24.75 12.10
N THR A 22 -22.78 -26.00 12.27
CA THR A 22 -21.40 -26.39 11.92
C THR A 22 -21.13 -26.31 10.41
N ILE A 23 -22.10 -26.70 9.57
CA ILE A 23 -21.99 -26.59 8.11
C ILE A 23 -21.95 -25.12 7.66
N CYS A 24 -22.75 -24.25 8.28
CA CYS A 24 -22.80 -22.82 7.95
C CYS A 24 -21.49 -22.09 8.29
N VAL A 25 -20.84 -22.47 9.40
CA VAL A 25 -19.52 -21.93 9.77
C VAL A 25 -18.42 -22.41 8.82
N ALA A 26 -18.46 -23.68 8.38
CA ALA A 26 -17.51 -24.23 7.43
C ALA A 26 -17.63 -23.63 6.01
N ALA A 27 -18.82 -23.17 5.61
CA ALA A 27 -19.04 -22.51 4.32
C ALA A 27 -18.47 -21.09 4.25
N SER A 28 -18.22 -20.45 5.41
CA SER A 28 -17.74 -19.06 5.48
C SER A 28 -16.22 -18.93 5.30
N THR A 29 -15.47 -20.04 5.32
CA THR A 29 -14.02 -20.07 5.06
C THR A 29 -13.67 -20.20 3.58
N SER A 30 -14.55 -19.74 2.67
CA SER A 30 -14.20 -19.63 1.26
C SER A 30 -13.01 -18.69 1.12
N ALA A 31 -11.91 -19.25 0.61
CA ALA A 31 -10.60 -18.63 0.56
C ALA A 31 -10.67 -17.22 -0.03
N ALA A 32 -10.40 -16.22 0.80
CA ALA A 32 -9.97 -14.92 0.30
C ALA A 32 -8.68 -15.17 -0.48
N LYS A 33 -8.81 -15.26 -1.81
CA LYS A 33 -7.68 -15.40 -2.72
C LYS A 33 -6.76 -14.22 -2.41
N ASN A 34 -5.61 -14.50 -1.82
CA ASN A 34 -4.61 -13.50 -1.47
C ASN A 34 -3.96 -13.03 -2.79
N SER A 35 -4.71 -12.28 -3.60
CA SER A 35 -4.21 -11.64 -4.80
C SER A 35 -3.45 -10.40 -4.37
N GLN A 36 -2.22 -10.60 -3.91
CA GLN A 36 -1.32 -9.48 -3.70
C GLN A 36 -1.14 -8.76 -5.04
N PRO A 37 -1.44 -7.46 -5.12
CA PRO A 37 -1.26 -6.73 -6.37
C PRO A 37 0.23 -6.62 -6.67
N ASN A 38 0.56 -6.58 -7.97
CA ASN A 38 1.90 -6.18 -8.38
C ASN A 38 2.03 -4.67 -8.20
N ILE A 39 3.07 -4.22 -7.49
CA ILE A 39 3.35 -2.80 -7.28
C ILE A 39 4.47 -2.39 -8.24
N VAL A 40 4.16 -1.52 -9.19
CA VAL A 40 5.14 -0.92 -10.11
C VAL A 40 5.39 0.52 -9.65
N PHE A 41 6.63 0.80 -9.27
CA PHE A 41 7.04 2.14 -8.83
C PHE A 41 7.84 2.84 -9.93
N ILE A 42 7.30 3.94 -10.47
CA ILE A 42 7.91 4.74 -11.54
C ILE A 42 8.38 6.06 -10.93
N LEU A 43 9.67 6.37 -11.05
CA LEU A 43 10.28 7.61 -10.55
C LEU A 43 11.02 8.31 -11.70
N ALA A 44 10.59 9.52 -12.03
CA ALA A 44 11.31 10.41 -12.94
C ALA A 44 12.27 11.31 -12.15
N ASP A 45 13.49 11.48 -12.66
CA ASP A 45 14.48 12.40 -12.08
C ASP A 45 14.28 13.81 -12.65
N ASP A 46 14.48 14.84 -11.82
CA ASP A 46 14.35 16.27 -12.19
C ASP A 46 13.04 16.68 -12.91
N MET A 47 11.96 15.91 -12.71
CA MET A 47 10.65 16.22 -13.30
C MET A 47 9.84 17.13 -12.39
N SER A 48 9.39 18.26 -12.92
CA SER A 48 8.52 19.20 -12.21
C SER A 48 7.03 18.80 -12.32
N TYR A 49 6.21 19.30 -11.40
CA TYR A 49 4.76 19.03 -11.40
C TYR A 49 4.07 19.56 -12.67
N ASP A 50 4.50 20.72 -13.17
CA ASP A 50 3.98 21.39 -14.36
C ASP A 50 4.52 20.82 -15.69
N SER A 51 5.34 19.77 -15.63
CA SER A 51 5.83 19.04 -16.81
C SER A 51 4.83 18.02 -17.37
N VAL A 52 3.68 17.81 -16.71
CA VAL A 52 2.62 16.91 -17.19
C VAL A 52 1.52 17.72 -17.86
N SER A 53 1.12 17.33 -19.08
CA SER A 53 0.21 18.15 -19.88
C SER A 53 -1.17 18.36 -19.25
N ILE A 54 -1.68 17.41 -18.46
CA ILE A 54 -2.97 17.56 -17.76
C ILE A 54 -2.93 18.57 -16.60
N PHE A 55 -1.75 18.93 -16.08
CA PHE A 55 -1.60 19.90 -14.99
C PHE A 55 -1.20 21.30 -15.49
N ASN A 56 -0.86 21.42 -16.78
CA ASN A 56 -0.39 22.66 -17.37
C ASN A 56 -0.93 22.85 -18.80
N ASP A 57 -2.06 23.55 -18.91
CA ASP A 57 -2.66 23.88 -20.21
C ASP A 57 -1.74 24.73 -21.12
N LYS A 58 -0.72 25.39 -20.54
CA LYS A 58 0.23 26.25 -21.25
C LYS A 58 1.49 25.53 -21.71
N ILE A 59 1.62 24.22 -21.46
CA ILE A 59 2.83 23.43 -21.78
C ILE A 59 3.13 23.32 -23.31
N GLY A 60 2.21 23.79 -24.15
CA GLY A 60 2.38 23.86 -25.60
C GLY A 60 2.48 22.49 -26.23
N ASN A 61 3.61 22.24 -26.91
CA ASN A 61 3.85 21.05 -27.73
C ASN A 61 4.31 19.82 -26.93
N MET A 62 4.66 19.96 -25.66
CA MET A 62 5.02 18.82 -24.81
C MET A 62 3.75 18.14 -24.29
N LYS A 63 3.33 17.09 -24.98
CA LYS A 63 2.17 16.27 -24.59
C LYS A 63 2.61 14.97 -23.93
N THR A 64 1.94 14.60 -22.84
CA THR A 64 2.20 13.37 -22.08
C THR A 64 0.96 12.47 -22.08
N PRO A 65 0.52 11.95 -23.25
CA PRO A 65 -0.78 11.28 -23.38
C PRO A 65 -0.95 10.04 -22.49
N GLU A 66 0.13 9.26 -22.30
CA GLU A 66 0.11 8.07 -21.43
C GLU A 66 0.00 8.46 -19.95
N LEU A 67 0.70 9.52 -19.54
CA LEU A 67 0.62 10.01 -18.16
C LEU A 67 -0.74 10.66 -17.89
N ASP A 68 -1.29 11.39 -18.86
CA ASP A 68 -2.64 11.95 -18.78
C ASP A 68 -3.69 10.84 -18.62
N THR A 69 -3.49 9.70 -19.30
CA THR A 69 -4.36 8.52 -19.17
C THR A 69 -4.25 7.91 -17.76
N LEU A 70 -3.04 7.77 -17.23
CA LEU A 70 -2.82 7.29 -15.86
C LEU A 70 -3.49 8.20 -14.81
N VAL A 71 -3.41 9.52 -14.98
CA VAL A 71 -4.06 10.49 -14.08
C VAL A 71 -5.58 10.36 -14.14
N ARG A 72 -6.17 10.20 -15.34
CA ARG A 72 -7.63 10.05 -15.51
C ARG A 72 -8.18 8.74 -14.98
N GLN A 73 -7.41 7.66 -15.05
CA GLN A 73 -7.81 6.33 -14.59
C GLN A 73 -7.57 6.11 -13.09
N GLY A 74 -6.78 6.99 -12.47
CA GLY A 74 -6.31 6.82 -11.10
C GLY A 74 -6.58 8.02 -10.20
N MET A 75 -5.70 8.16 -9.21
CA MET A 75 -5.67 9.29 -8.28
C MET A 75 -4.39 10.07 -8.49
N HIS A 76 -4.47 11.39 -8.36
CA HIS A 76 -3.31 12.27 -8.35
C HIS A 76 -3.30 13.12 -7.07
N PHE A 77 -2.11 13.51 -6.64
CA PHE A 77 -1.91 14.35 -5.47
C PHE A 77 -1.44 15.73 -5.92
N THR A 78 -2.16 16.77 -5.52
CA THR A 78 -1.82 18.18 -5.84
C THR A 78 -0.86 18.80 -4.82
N ASP A 79 -0.71 18.15 -3.66
CA ASP A 79 0.17 18.55 -2.57
C ASP A 79 1.09 17.37 -2.21
N ALA A 80 2.09 17.14 -3.05
CA ALA A 80 3.09 16.09 -2.89
C ALA A 80 4.49 16.70 -2.92
N HIS A 81 5.23 16.54 -1.84
CA HIS A 81 6.57 17.12 -1.67
C HIS A 81 7.64 16.04 -1.64
N SER A 82 8.76 16.32 -2.32
CA SER A 82 9.99 15.54 -2.10
C SER A 82 10.53 15.82 -0.70
N ALA A 83 11.12 14.80 -0.07
CA ALA A 83 11.82 14.94 1.22
C ALA A 83 13.03 15.90 1.15
N SER A 84 13.55 16.18 -0.05
CA SER A 84 14.67 17.08 -0.28
C SER A 84 14.74 17.54 -1.74
N ALA A 85 15.44 18.63 -2.02
CA ALA A 85 15.69 19.14 -3.39
C ALA A 85 16.90 18.49 -4.09
N VAL A 86 17.35 17.31 -3.65
CA VAL A 86 18.54 16.61 -4.18
C VAL A 86 18.21 15.13 -4.38
N CYS A 87 18.79 14.50 -5.40
CA CYS A 87 18.48 13.13 -5.80
C CYS A 87 18.76 12.08 -4.71
N THR A 88 19.94 12.10 -4.06
CA THR A 88 20.31 11.13 -3.02
C THR A 88 19.38 11.14 -1.79
N PRO A 89 19.08 12.28 -1.16
CA PRO A 89 18.18 12.32 0.00
C PRO A 89 16.72 12.05 -0.38
N THR A 90 16.28 12.42 -1.58
CA THR A 90 14.96 12.04 -2.12
C THR A 90 14.81 10.53 -2.21
N ARG A 91 15.77 9.86 -2.87
CA ARG A 91 15.78 8.40 -3.03
C ARG A 91 15.92 7.69 -1.69
N TYR A 92 16.71 8.23 -0.75
CA TYR A 92 16.81 7.69 0.61
C TYR A 92 15.45 7.69 1.31
N GLY A 93 14.74 8.83 1.30
CA GLY A 93 13.41 8.95 1.91
C GLY A 93 12.42 7.97 1.31
N LEU A 94 12.46 7.82 -0.01
CA LEU A 94 11.58 6.93 -0.75
C LEU A 94 11.81 5.45 -0.43
N LEU A 95 13.06 4.99 -0.43
CA LEU A 95 13.40 3.58 -0.23
C LEU A 95 13.27 3.13 1.22
N THR A 96 13.47 4.04 2.18
CA THR A 96 13.52 3.70 3.61
C THR A 96 12.28 4.13 4.38
N GLY A 97 11.44 5.01 3.82
CA GLY A 97 10.35 5.66 4.53
C GLY A 97 10.81 6.56 5.68
N ARG A 98 12.08 6.99 5.69
CA ARG A 98 12.68 7.79 6.76
C ARG A 98 13.22 9.11 6.24
N HIS A 99 13.01 10.17 7.01
CA HIS A 99 13.60 11.47 6.72
C HIS A 99 15.13 11.38 6.62
N CYS A 100 15.72 11.96 5.58
CA CYS A 100 17.15 11.87 5.25
C CYS A 100 18.07 12.31 6.40
N TRP A 101 17.65 13.28 7.22
CA TRP A 101 18.41 13.71 8.40
C TRP A 101 18.63 12.61 9.47
N ARG A 102 17.80 11.55 9.47
CA ARG A 102 17.93 10.41 10.39
C ARG A 102 18.93 9.36 9.92
N THR A 103 19.59 9.56 8.78
CA THR A 103 20.62 8.65 8.29
C THR A 103 21.96 8.85 9.00
N HIS A 104 22.73 7.77 9.14
CA HIS A 104 24.12 7.84 9.59
C HIS A 104 25.05 8.34 8.47
N LEU A 105 24.62 8.27 7.20
CA LEU A 105 25.42 8.62 6.01
C LEU A 105 25.21 10.08 5.56
N LYS A 106 25.26 11.04 6.49
CA LYS A 106 24.94 12.45 6.21
C LYS A 106 25.83 13.07 5.12
N SER A 107 27.13 12.81 5.18
CA SER A 107 28.10 13.31 4.18
C SER A 107 27.80 12.82 2.76
N ARG A 108 27.30 11.59 2.60
CA ARG A 108 26.91 11.02 1.29
C ARG A 108 25.53 11.48 0.84
N CYS A 109 24.62 11.73 1.77
CA CYS A 109 23.26 12.13 1.47
C CYS A 109 23.19 13.62 1.08
N PHE A 110 24.03 14.47 1.68
CA PHE A 110 23.98 15.91 1.47
C PHE A 110 25.16 16.48 0.67
N GLY A 111 26.15 15.66 0.31
CA GLY A 111 27.34 16.10 -0.44
C GLY A 111 28.22 17.12 0.31
N LEU A 112 27.84 17.48 1.53
CA LEU A 112 28.54 18.43 2.38
C LEU A 112 29.29 17.65 3.44
N THR A 113 30.62 17.59 3.31
CA THR A 113 31.53 17.01 4.30
C THR A 113 31.60 17.81 5.61
N GLY A 114 30.75 18.82 5.82
CA GLY A 114 30.83 19.69 6.99
C GLY A 114 29.99 20.95 6.93
N CYS A 115 28.71 20.88 6.54
CA CYS A 115 27.80 21.98 6.89
C CYS A 115 27.37 21.81 8.35
N LEU A 116 28.29 22.31 9.17
CA LEU A 116 28.22 22.57 10.60
C LEU A 116 26.95 23.37 10.95
N LEU A 117 26.36 23.02 12.10
CA LEU A 117 25.81 24.03 13.00
C LEU A 117 26.93 25.00 13.39
#